data_AF-A0A0D0EVK1-F1
#
_entry.id   AF-A0A0D0EVK1-F1
#
_cell.length_a   1.000
_cell.length_b   1.000
_cell.length_c   1.000
_cell.angle_alpha   90.00
_cell.angle_beta   90.00
_cell.angle_gamma   90.00
#
_symmetry.space_group_name_H-M   'P 1'
#
loop_
_entity.id
_entity.type
_entity.pdbx_description
1 polymer ?
#
loop_
_entity_poly.entity_id
_entity_poly.type
_entity_poly.pdbx_seq_one_letter_code
_entity_poly.pdbx_strand_id
1 'polypeptide(L)'
;MTYPEFIYQILGFVGLPALFTLYLTERVKGNIKNTYDRKLEEIKKENTKEIEEVKKQHSIEISRFQADINQLKSRENFKFTKLHEKRFDGLAEIYSYLSQLMELLHIYSVYVKNQKNSDVDSIEIANAQNSFINTYADSTKYISRNMLFFDDKTEVMLINYMIHCRDFFNTYDQYKHMQEINKEDNLGFTFNFDSEYQKLEKLIFPLKKEIEKEFRKFLGE
;
A
#
# COMPACT_ATOMS: atom_id res chain seq x y z
N MET A 1 18.74 -44.21 -104.74
CA MET A 1 18.38 -43.31 -103.62
C MET A 1 18.72 -41.91 -104.04
N THR A 2 17.72 -41.07 -104.25
CA THR A 2 17.91 -39.65 -104.59
C THR A 2 18.08 -38.84 -103.29
N TYR A 3 18.85 -37.76 -103.34
CA TYR A 3 19.06 -36.83 -102.20
C TYR A 3 17.77 -36.45 -101.43
N PRO A 4 16.61 -36.26 -102.08
CA PRO A 4 15.33 -36.03 -101.41
C PRO A 4 14.88 -37.18 -100.52
N GLU A 5 15.04 -38.45 -100.94
CA GLU A 5 14.62 -39.63 -100.16
C GLU A 5 15.41 -39.77 -98.86
N PHE A 6 16.69 -39.39 -98.88
CA PHE A 6 17.55 -39.38 -97.69
C PHE A 6 17.11 -38.31 -96.67
N ILE A 7 16.68 -37.14 -97.16
CA ILE A 7 16.13 -36.05 -96.34
C ILE A 7 14.79 -36.47 -95.73
N TYR A 8 13.91 -37.12 -96.50
CA TYR A 8 12.64 -37.66 -95.98
C TYR A 8 12.86 -38.77 -94.95
N GLN A 9 13.86 -39.63 -95.11
CA GLN A 9 14.25 -40.60 -94.08
C GLN A 9 14.78 -39.93 -92.82
N ILE A 10 15.66 -38.93 -92.92
CA ILE A 10 16.20 -38.22 -91.73
C ILE A 10 15.09 -37.45 -90.99
N LEU A 11 14.23 -36.72 -91.72
CA LEU A 11 13.09 -36.01 -91.13
C LEU A 11 12.06 -36.98 -90.54
N GLY A 12 11.81 -38.10 -91.21
CA GLY A 12 10.85 -39.12 -90.79
C GLY A 12 11.32 -39.95 -89.58
N PHE A 13 12.60 -40.34 -89.54
CA PHE A 13 13.15 -41.24 -88.53
C PHE A 13 13.78 -40.52 -87.33
N VAL A 14 14.20 -39.26 -87.50
CA VAL A 14 14.85 -38.47 -86.42
C VAL A 14 14.03 -37.24 -86.07
N GLY A 15 13.54 -36.49 -87.06
CA GLY A 15 12.81 -35.23 -86.84
C GLY A 15 11.44 -35.41 -86.18
N LEU A 16 10.61 -36.32 -86.70
CA LEU A 16 9.27 -36.61 -86.16
C LEU A 16 9.33 -37.17 -84.73
N PRO A 17 10.17 -38.18 -84.41
CA PRO A 17 10.33 -38.66 -83.05
C PRO A 17 10.86 -37.58 -82.10
N ALA A 18 11.83 -36.76 -82.53
CA ALA A 18 12.36 -35.66 -81.73
C ALA A 18 11.29 -34.62 -81.39
N LEU A 19 10.50 -34.17 -82.37
CA LEU A 19 9.38 -33.24 -82.16
C LEU A 19 8.29 -33.83 -81.26
N PHE A 20 7.97 -35.12 -81.44
CA PHE A 20 7.01 -35.82 -80.59
C PHE A 20 7.50 -35.94 -79.14
N THR A 21 8.79 -36.26 -78.93
CA THR A 21 9.39 -36.24 -77.60
C THR A 21 9.42 -34.84 -77.01
N LEU A 22 9.64 -33.79 -77.81
CA LEU A 22 9.65 -32.39 -77.35
C LEU A 22 8.26 -31.96 -76.91
N TYR A 23 7.22 -32.29 -77.71
CA TYR A 23 5.82 -32.06 -77.37
C TYR A 23 5.39 -32.80 -76.09
N LEU A 24 5.74 -34.08 -75.95
CA LEU A 24 5.48 -34.84 -74.73
C LEU A 24 6.23 -34.23 -73.53
N THR A 25 7.47 -33.81 -73.71
CA THR A 25 8.28 -33.22 -72.65
C THR A 25 7.72 -31.86 -72.19
N GLU A 26 7.29 -31.01 -73.12
CA GLU A 26 6.63 -29.74 -72.78
C GLU A 26 5.29 -29.95 -72.08
N ARG A 27 4.49 -30.90 -72.56
CA ARG A 27 3.19 -31.23 -71.94
C ARG A 27 3.37 -31.81 -70.53
N VAL A 28 4.36 -32.69 -70.34
CA VAL A 28 4.71 -33.24 -69.03
C VAL A 28 5.28 -32.15 -68.11
N LYS A 29 6.17 -31.29 -68.59
CA LYS A 29 6.67 -30.13 -67.81
C LYS A 29 5.55 -29.18 -67.40
N GLY A 30 4.62 -28.87 -68.31
CA GLY A 30 3.46 -28.03 -68.02
C GLY A 30 2.55 -28.63 -66.94
N ASN A 31 2.27 -29.94 -67.03
CA ASN A 31 1.48 -30.65 -66.02
C ASN A 31 2.19 -30.71 -64.66
N ILE A 32 3.50 -30.99 -64.64
CA ILE A 32 4.30 -30.99 -63.42
C ILE A 32 4.26 -29.60 -62.79
N LYS A 33 4.53 -28.55 -63.55
CA LYS A 33 4.50 -27.16 -63.07
C LYS A 33 3.14 -26.78 -62.48
N ASN A 34 2.04 -27.04 -63.20
CA ASN A 34 0.69 -26.76 -62.69
C ASN A 34 0.38 -27.54 -61.40
N THR A 35 0.84 -28.79 -61.30
CA THR A 35 0.63 -29.60 -60.09
C THR A 35 1.44 -29.06 -58.90
N TYR A 36 2.69 -28.63 -59.15
CA TYR A 36 3.53 -27.98 -58.14
C TYR A 36 2.94 -26.63 -57.70
N ASP A 37 2.51 -25.79 -58.64
CA ASP A 37 1.91 -24.49 -58.33
C ASP A 37 0.63 -24.66 -57.51
N ARG A 38 -0.22 -25.65 -57.84
CA ARG A 38 -1.42 -25.96 -57.06
C ARG A 38 -1.09 -26.42 -55.63
N LYS A 39 -0.15 -27.34 -55.47
CA LYS A 39 0.30 -27.80 -54.14
C LYS A 39 0.92 -26.67 -53.33
N LEU A 40 1.68 -25.78 -53.98
CA LEU A 40 2.27 -24.62 -53.33
C LEU A 40 1.20 -23.64 -52.83
N GLU A 41 0.15 -23.40 -53.62
CA GLU A 41 -0.98 -22.59 -53.18
C GLU A 41 -1.77 -23.22 -52.03
N GLU A 42 -1.98 -24.55 -52.07
CA GLU A 42 -2.64 -25.29 -50.99
C GLU A 42 -1.84 -25.15 -49.68
N ILE A 43 -0.53 -25.40 -49.70
CA ILE A 43 0.36 -25.24 -48.54
C ILE A 43 0.36 -23.79 -48.02
N LYS A 44 0.40 -22.80 -48.91
CA LYS A 44 0.34 -21.38 -48.51
C LYS A 44 -0.97 -21.05 -47.81
N LYS A 45 -2.10 -21.54 -48.31
CA LYS A 45 -3.42 -21.32 -47.70
C LYS A 45 -3.51 -21.99 -46.34
N GLU A 46 -2.99 -23.21 -46.21
CA GLU A 46 -2.97 -23.96 -44.95
C GLU A 46 -2.09 -23.25 -43.91
N ASN A 47 -0.84 -22.92 -44.25
CA ASN A 47 0.05 -22.16 -43.36
C ASN A 47 -0.56 -20.80 -42.96
N THR A 48 -1.24 -20.11 -43.87
CA THR A 48 -1.88 -18.82 -43.55
C THR A 48 -3.00 -19.00 -42.54
N LYS A 49 -3.82 -20.06 -42.68
CA LYS A 49 -4.87 -20.40 -41.71
C LYS A 49 -4.29 -20.74 -40.35
N GLU A 50 -3.25 -21.59 -40.31
CA GLU A 50 -2.58 -21.94 -39.05
C GLU A 50 -2.01 -20.70 -38.36
N ILE A 51 -1.37 -19.79 -39.11
CA ILE A 51 -0.85 -18.52 -38.59
C ILE A 51 -1.98 -17.65 -38.03
N GLU A 52 -3.12 -17.55 -38.71
CA GLU A 52 -4.28 -16.78 -38.25
C GLU A 52 -4.90 -17.39 -36.98
N GLU A 53 -5.02 -18.72 -36.91
CA GLU A 53 -5.53 -19.41 -35.73
C GLU A 53 -4.62 -19.21 -34.52
N VAL A 54 -3.30 -19.35 -34.70
CA VAL A 54 -2.31 -19.09 -33.66
C VAL A 54 -2.36 -17.62 -33.21
N LYS A 55 -2.47 -16.66 -34.14
CA LYS A 55 -2.64 -15.23 -33.79
C LYS A 55 -3.91 -14.98 -33.00
N LYS A 56 -5.02 -15.61 -33.37
CA LYS A 56 -6.30 -15.48 -32.66
C LYS A 56 -6.20 -16.07 -31.26
N GLN A 57 -5.59 -17.24 -31.09
CA GLN A 57 -5.37 -17.85 -29.78
C GLN A 57 -4.48 -16.97 -28.90
N HIS A 58 -3.35 -16.48 -29.41
CA HIS A 58 -2.49 -15.55 -28.68
C HIS A 58 -3.21 -14.25 -28.31
N SER A 59 -4.04 -13.69 -29.20
CA SER A 59 -4.81 -12.48 -28.90
C SER A 59 -5.81 -12.70 -27.76
N ILE A 60 -6.48 -13.86 -27.74
CA ILE A 60 -7.37 -14.26 -26.64
C ILE A 60 -6.57 -14.43 -25.35
N GLU A 61 -5.40 -15.07 -25.41
CA GLU A 61 -4.55 -15.29 -24.24
C GLU A 61 -4.00 -13.96 -23.68
N ILE A 62 -3.51 -13.06 -24.53
CA ILE A 62 -3.09 -11.70 -24.15
C ILE A 62 -4.25 -10.96 -23.48
N SER A 63 -5.45 -11.04 -24.04
CA SER A 63 -6.64 -10.40 -23.47
C SER A 63 -6.99 -10.97 -22.09
N ARG A 64 -6.83 -12.29 -21.89
CA ARG A 64 -6.99 -12.94 -20.58
C ARG A 64 -5.94 -12.46 -19.59
N PHE A 65 -4.67 -12.45 -19.96
CA PHE A 65 -3.61 -11.94 -19.09
C PHE A 65 -3.80 -10.47 -18.72
N GLN A 66 -4.25 -9.63 -19.65
CA GLN A 66 -4.58 -8.24 -19.36
C GLN A 66 -5.75 -8.13 -18.36
N ALA A 67 -6.78 -8.95 -18.52
CA ALA A 67 -7.90 -9.01 -17.57
C ALA A 67 -7.44 -9.45 -16.18
N ASP A 68 -6.61 -10.50 -16.08
CA ASP A 68 -6.07 -11.01 -14.83
C ASP A 68 -5.17 -9.97 -14.13
N ILE A 69 -4.29 -9.30 -14.89
CA ILE A 69 -3.46 -8.21 -14.37
C ILE A 69 -4.33 -7.07 -13.82
N ASN A 70 -5.38 -6.67 -14.55
CA ASN A 70 -6.27 -5.60 -14.10
C ASN A 70 -7.07 -6.00 -12.87
N GLN A 71 -7.51 -7.26 -12.78
CA GLN A 71 -8.17 -7.79 -11.60
C GLN A 71 -7.23 -7.81 -10.38
N LEU A 72 -5.99 -8.26 -10.56
CA LEU A 72 -4.97 -8.26 -9.51
C LEU A 72 -4.66 -6.83 -9.04
N LYS A 73 -4.43 -5.90 -9.97
CA LYS A 73 -4.23 -4.48 -9.66
C LYS A 73 -5.40 -3.89 -8.89
N SER A 74 -6.63 -4.16 -9.33
CA SER A 74 -7.84 -3.69 -8.64
C SER A 74 -7.93 -4.24 -7.22
N ARG A 75 -7.63 -5.53 -7.03
CA ARG A 75 -7.63 -6.18 -5.71
C ARG A 75 -6.55 -5.62 -4.79
N GLU A 76 -5.34 -5.42 -5.29
CA GLU A 76 -4.25 -4.83 -4.52
C GLU A 76 -4.54 -3.37 -4.16
N ASN A 77 -5.00 -2.56 -5.11
CA ASN A 77 -5.42 -1.19 -4.86
C ASN A 77 -6.52 -1.14 -3.80
N PHE A 78 -7.52 -2.01 -3.87
CA PHE A 78 -8.58 -2.07 -2.85
C PHE A 78 -8.02 -2.41 -1.45
N LYS A 79 -7.15 -3.41 -1.36
CA LYS A 79 -6.51 -3.78 -0.08
C LYS A 79 -5.65 -2.63 0.47
N PHE A 80 -4.87 -1.99 -0.39
CA PHE A 80 -4.05 -0.83 -0.06
C PHE A 80 -4.92 0.31 0.48
N THR A 81 -5.98 0.70 -0.25
CA THR A 81 -6.94 1.71 0.20
C THR A 81 -7.54 1.34 1.55
N LYS A 82 -7.97 0.10 1.76
CA LYS A 82 -8.54 -0.36 3.04
C LYS A 82 -7.54 -0.29 4.20
N LEU A 83 -6.27 -0.58 3.96
CA LEU A 83 -5.21 -0.44 4.97
C LEU A 83 -4.96 1.02 5.31
N HIS A 84 -4.95 1.89 4.30
CA HIS A 84 -4.81 3.34 4.50
C HIS A 84 -6.00 3.95 5.25
N GLU A 85 -7.23 3.54 4.93
CA GLU A 85 -8.43 3.94 5.69
C GLU A 85 -8.27 3.59 7.18
N LYS A 86 -7.93 2.32 7.49
CA LYS A 86 -7.72 1.90 8.89
C LYS A 86 -6.60 2.66 9.59
N ARG A 87 -5.52 2.96 8.86
CA ARG A 87 -4.41 3.76 9.37
C ARG A 87 -4.87 5.17 9.72
N PHE A 88 -5.69 5.80 8.87
CA PHE A 88 -6.24 7.14 9.12
C PHE A 88 -7.20 7.15 10.31
N ASP A 89 -8.05 6.14 10.45
CA ASP A 89 -8.91 5.98 11.63
C ASP A 89 -8.08 5.86 12.90
N GLY A 90 -7.03 5.02 12.87
CA GLY A 90 -6.11 4.85 14.01
C GLY A 90 -5.35 6.13 14.37
N LEU A 91 -4.89 6.89 13.37
CA LEU A 91 -4.25 8.19 13.55
C LEU A 91 -5.18 9.20 14.23
N ALA A 92 -6.42 9.31 13.75
CA ALA A 92 -7.42 10.22 14.29
C ALA A 92 -7.76 9.88 15.75
N GLU A 93 -7.99 8.61 16.05
CA GLU A 93 -8.32 8.16 17.40
C GLU A 93 -7.16 8.35 18.37
N ILE A 94 -5.93 8.03 17.95
CA ILE A 94 -4.74 8.30 18.77
C ILE A 94 -4.61 9.79 19.03
N TYR A 95 -4.75 10.64 18.01
CA TYR A 95 -4.66 12.09 18.19
C TYR A 95 -5.74 12.64 19.14
N SER A 96 -6.95 12.07 19.10
CA SER A 96 -8.02 12.36 20.05
C SER A 96 -7.58 12.03 21.49
N TYR A 97 -7.05 10.82 21.73
CA TYR A 97 -6.52 10.44 23.05
C TYR A 97 -5.40 11.36 23.53
N LEU A 98 -4.42 11.70 22.67
CA LEU A 98 -3.33 12.61 23.05
C LEU A 98 -3.88 13.96 23.51
N SER A 99 -4.90 14.47 22.81
CA SER A 99 -5.54 15.75 23.13
C SER A 99 -6.34 15.69 24.42
N GLN A 100 -7.12 14.62 24.63
CA GLN A 100 -7.86 14.40 25.88
C GLN A 100 -6.94 14.28 27.09
N LEU A 101 -5.85 13.52 26.98
CA LEU A 101 -4.86 13.40 28.06
C LEU A 101 -4.26 14.76 28.42
N MET A 102 -3.90 15.57 27.43
CA MET A 102 -3.35 16.91 27.66
C MET A 102 -4.34 17.82 28.42
N GLU A 103 -5.61 17.79 28.02
CA GLU A 103 -6.67 18.55 28.67
C GLU A 103 -6.90 18.07 30.12
N LEU A 104 -6.96 16.76 30.35
CA LEU A 104 -7.14 16.18 31.68
C LEU A 104 -5.96 16.52 32.61
N LEU A 105 -4.73 16.50 32.10
CA LEU A 105 -3.55 16.94 32.87
C LEU A 105 -3.66 18.41 33.27
N HIS A 106 -4.09 19.28 32.35
CA HIS A 106 -4.31 20.68 32.65
C HIS A 106 -5.37 20.85 33.76
N ILE A 107 -6.55 20.26 33.59
CA ILE A 107 -7.66 20.32 34.54
C ILE A 107 -7.22 19.82 35.92
N TYR A 108 -6.62 18.63 35.99
CA TYR A 108 -6.15 18.05 37.24
C TYR A 108 -5.10 18.93 37.94
N SER A 109 -4.12 19.44 37.19
CA SER A 109 -3.07 20.31 37.75
C SER A 109 -3.64 21.61 38.34
N VAL A 110 -4.65 22.19 37.70
CA VAL A 110 -5.34 23.40 38.18
C VAL A 110 -6.14 23.11 39.44
N TYR A 111 -6.86 21.98 39.49
CA TYR A 111 -7.60 21.59 40.70
C TYR A 111 -6.69 21.35 41.90
N VAL A 112 -5.59 20.61 41.72
CA VAL A 112 -4.61 20.36 42.79
C VAL A 112 -3.94 21.67 43.26
N LYS A 113 -3.68 22.61 42.34
CA LYS A 113 -3.16 23.95 42.69
C LYS A 113 -4.16 24.75 43.52
N ASN A 114 -5.43 24.74 43.15
CA ASN A 114 -6.48 25.52 43.79
C ASN A 114 -6.94 24.93 45.13
N GLN A 115 -6.77 23.61 45.35
CA GLN A 115 -7.02 22.95 46.64
C GLN A 115 -6.27 23.61 47.81
N LYS A 116 -5.14 24.29 47.54
CA LYS A 116 -4.39 25.03 48.56
C LYS A 116 -5.08 26.33 49.01
N ASN A 117 -5.88 26.94 48.14
CA ASN A 117 -6.39 28.31 48.31
C ASN A 117 -7.92 28.39 48.48
N SER A 118 -8.65 27.31 48.19
CA SER A 118 -10.12 27.27 48.29
C SER A 118 -10.62 25.89 48.68
N ASP A 119 -11.87 25.83 49.13
CA ASP A 119 -12.65 24.61 49.41
C ASP A 119 -13.08 23.92 48.10
N VAL A 120 -12.11 23.65 47.20
CA VAL A 120 -12.38 22.88 45.98
C VAL A 120 -12.90 21.52 46.40
N ASP A 121 -14.03 21.12 45.84
CA ASP A 121 -14.69 19.87 46.22
C ASP A 121 -13.76 18.68 45.94
N SER A 122 -13.46 17.92 47.00
CA SER A 122 -12.69 16.67 46.93
C SER A 122 -13.21 15.71 45.86
N ILE A 123 -14.51 15.78 45.55
CA ILE A 123 -15.18 15.00 44.52
C ILE A 123 -14.70 15.41 43.13
N GLU A 124 -14.53 16.70 42.84
CA GLU A 124 -14.05 17.17 41.52
C GLU A 124 -12.62 16.72 41.26
N ILE A 125 -11.76 16.80 42.27
CA ILE A 125 -10.36 16.33 42.19
C ILE A 125 -10.33 14.82 41.94
N ALA A 126 -11.14 14.04 42.68
CA ALA A 126 -11.22 12.59 42.52
C ALA A 126 -11.76 12.20 41.13
N ASN A 127 -12.75 12.94 40.63
CA ASN A 127 -13.29 12.72 39.28
C ASN A 127 -12.23 12.99 38.21
N ALA A 128 -11.52 14.12 38.28
CA ALA A 128 -10.45 14.44 37.33
C ALA A 128 -9.31 13.41 37.38
N GLN A 129 -8.94 12.95 38.57
CA GLN A 129 -7.95 11.89 38.78
C GLN A 129 -8.38 10.59 38.09
N ASN A 130 -9.60 10.13 38.35
CA ASN A 130 -10.15 8.90 37.77
C ASN A 130 -10.31 9.01 36.25
N SER A 131 -10.77 10.15 35.75
CA SER A 131 -10.84 10.42 34.31
C SER A 131 -9.49 10.29 33.65
N PHE A 132 -8.43 10.89 34.22
CA PHE A 132 -7.08 10.74 33.68
C PHE A 132 -6.62 9.28 33.69
N ILE A 133 -6.76 8.57 34.82
CA ILE A 133 -6.31 7.18 34.95
C ILE A 133 -7.00 6.27 33.92
N ASN A 134 -8.31 6.40 33.78
CA ASN A 134 -9.09 5.59 32.84
C ASN A 134 -8.71 5.92 31.39
N THR A 135 -8.67 7.20 31.02
CA THR A 135 -8.26 7.63 29.67
C THR A 135 -6.82 7.23 29.36
N TYR A 136 -5.90 7.28 30.32
CA TYR A 136 -4.52 6.84 30.16
C TYR A 136 -4.43 5.33 29.91
N ALA A 137 -5.20 4.53 30.65
CA ALA A 137 -5.25 3.08 30.45
C ALA A 137 -5.82 2.72 29.06
N ASP A 138 -6.92 3.34 28.67
CA ASP A 138 -7.58 3.10 27.38
C ASP A 138 -6.70 3.54 26.21
N SER A 139 -6.12 4.74 26.28
CA SER A 139 -5.20 5.25 25.26
C SER A 139 -3.94 4.39 25.14
N THR A 140 -3.33 3.96 26.25
CA THR A 140 -2.16 3.07 26.21
C THR A 140 -2.48 1.76 25.50
N LYS A 141 -3.62 1.16 25.84
CA LYS A 141 -4.10 -0.07 25.20
C LYS A 141 -4.39 0.13 23.72
N TYR A 142 -5.03 1.24 23.35
CA TYR A 142 -5.34 1.55 21.96
C TYR A 142 -4.08 1.81 21.13
N ILE A 143 -3.19 2.67 21.62
CA ILE A 143 -1.91 3.00 20.97
C ILE A 143 -1.08 1.74 20.77
N SER A 144 -0.91 0.92 21.80
CA SER A 144 -0.13 -0.32 21.71
C SER A 144 -0.65 -1.28 20.63
N ARG A 145 -1.98 -1.40 20.48
CA ARG A 145 -2.61 -2.24 19.45
C ARG A 145 -2.45 -1.71 18.03
N ASN A 146 -2.19 -0.43 17.88
CA ASN A 146 -2.12 0.27 16.61
C ASN A 146 -0.70 0.74 16.26
N MET A 147 0.31 0.37 17.06
CA MET A 147 1.73 0.72 16.85
C MET A 147 2.24 0.32 15.46
N LEU A 148 1.79 -0.84 14.94
CA LEU A 148 2.13 -1.36 13.60
C LEU A 148 1.93 -0.34 12.45
N PHE A 149 1.09 0.68 12.65
CA PHE A 149 0.82 1.70 11.63
C PHE A 149 1.86 2.82 11.57
N PHE A 150 2.84 2.82 12.47
CA PHE A 150 3.82 3.88 12.65
C PHE A 150 5.23 3.40 12.29
N ASP A 151 6.11 4.36 12.02
CA ASP A 151 7.54 4.08 11.95
C ASP A 151 8.16 4.13 13.35
N ASP A 152 9.34 3.51 13.52
CA ASP A 152 10.04 3.43 14.80
C ASP A 152 10.20 4.81 15.47
N LYS A 153 10.41 5.86 14.67
CA LYS A 153 10.54 7.23 15.15
C LYS A 153 9.24 7.71 15.80
N THR A 154 8.11 7.56 15.13
CA THR A 154 6.80 7.99 15.64
C THR A 154 6.36 7.13 16.82
N GLU A 155 6.67 5.83 16.81
CA GLU A 155 6.43 4.95 17.96
C GLU A 155 7.15 5.46 19.22
N VAL A 156 8.43 5.79 19.10
CA VAL A 156 9.22 6.34 20.21
C VAL A 156 8.64 7.67 20.70
N MET A 157 8.19 8.55 19.79
CA MET A 157 7.55 9.82 20.17
C MET A 157 6.25 9.59 20.96
N LEU A 158 5.40 8.67 20.52
CA LEU A 158 4.15 8.31 21.23
C LEU A 158 4.44 7.72 22.61
N ILE A 159 5.42 6.83 22.72
CA ILE A 159 5.83 6.24 24.01
C ILE A 159 6.33 7.33 24.96
N ASN A 160 7.22 8.21 24.49
CA ASN A 160 7.74 9.31 25.29
C ASN A 160 6.63 10.26 25.74
N TYR A 161 5.66 10.53 24.87
CA TYR A 161 4.50 11.35 25.24
C TYR A 161 3.70 10.74 26.39
N MET A 162 3.41 9.44 26.29
CA MET A 162 2.69 8.72 27.35
C MET A 162 3.47 8.72 28.66
N ILE A 163 4.78 8.46 28.61
CA ILE A 163 5.66 8.51 29.80
C ILE A 163 5.61 9.90 30.44
N HIS A 164 5.76 10.96 29.65
CA HIS A 164 5.76 12.32 30.16
C HIS A 164 4.42 12.74 30.75
N CYS A 165 3.30 12.33 30.14
CA CYS A 165 1.96 12.53 30.69
C CYS A 165 1.81 11.86 32.05
N ARG A 166 2.23 10.59 32.17
CA ARG A 166 2.17 9.84 33.42
C ARG A 166 3.05 10.45 34.50
N ASP A 167 4.29 10.80 34.16
CA ASP A 167 5.25 11.33 35.12
C ASP A 167 4.81 12.71 35.65
N PHE A 168 4.24 13.55 34.77
CA PHE A 168 3.60 14.81 35.18
C PHE A 168 2.43 14.57 36.14
N PHE A 169 1.50 13.68 35.78
CA PHE A 169 0.37 13.33 36.63
C PHE A 169 0.82 12.83 38.00
N ASN A 170 1.75 11.86 38.03
CA ASN A 170 2.28 11.28 39.27
C ASN A 170 2.92 12.34 40.17
N THR A 171 3.56 13.36 39.60
CA THR A 171 4.17 14.45 40.39
C THR A 171 3.12 15.24 41.16
N TYR A 172 2.00 15.58 40.51
CA TYR A 172 0.88 16.27 41.15
C TYR A 172 0.12 15.38 42.14
N ASP A 173 -0.03 14.09 41.83
CA ASP A 173 -0.69 13.12 42.70
C ASP A 173 0.10 12.83 43.98
N GLN A 174 1.42 12.66 43.85
CA GLN A 174 2.32 12.58 45.00
C GLN A 174 2.23 13.83 45.87
N TYR A 175 2.22 15.01 45.25
CA TYR A 175 2.08 16.26 45.99
C TYR A 175 0.75 16.35 46.74
N LYS A 176 -0.37 15.98 46.11
CA LYS A 176 -1.70 15.93 46.74
C LYS A 176 -1.64 15.07 48.01
N HIS A 177 -1.09 13.86 47.93
CA HIS A 177 -0.93 12.98 49.09
C HIS A 177 0.01 13.54 50.16
N MET A 178 1.11 14.17 49.76
CA MET A 178 2.02 14.84 50.71
C MET A 178 1.35 16.01 51.43
N GLN A 179 0.43 16.73 50.79
CA GLN A 179 -0.35 17.79 51.43
C GLN A 179 -1.33 17.26 52.48
N GLU A 180 -1.95 16.11 52.21
CA GLU A 180 -2.82 15.43 53.18
C GLU A 180 -2.02 15.05 54.44
N ILE A 181 -0.84 14.44 54.27
CA ILE A 181 0.06 14.06 55.38
C ILE A 181 0.59 15.30 56.12
N ASN A 182 0.97 16.36 55.39
CA ASN A 182 1.52 17.58 55.98
C ASN A 182 0.49 18.34 56.83
N LYS A 183 -0.82 18.24 56.51
CA LYS A 183 -1.89 18.76 57.38
C LYS A 183 -1.96 18.03 58.73
N GLU A 184 -1.61 16.74 58.76
CA GLU A 184 -1.60 15.93 59.98
C GLU A 184 -0.33 16.16 60.81
N ASP A 185 0.84 16.26 60.16
CA ASP A 185 2.16 16.23 60.82
C ASP A 185 2.95 17.56 60.82
N ASN A 186 2.45 18.62 60.17
CA ASN A 186 3.03 19.97 60.16
C ASN A 186 4.52 20.03 59.70
N LEU A 187 4.85 19.28 58.66
CA LEU A 187 6.19 19.04 58.10
C LEU A 187 6.76 20.18 57.22
N GLY A 188 6.01 21.26 56.96
CA GLY A 188 6.52 22.46 56.29
C GLY A 188 6.88 22.30 54.80
N PHE A 189 6.28 21.32 54.11
CA PHE A 189 6.58 21.01 52.71
C PHE A 189 6.13 22.13 51.74
N THR A 190 6.99 22.48 50.78
CA THR A 190 6.69 23.47 49.73
C THR A 190 6.85 22.87 48.34
N PHE A 191 5.85 23.04 47.48
CA PHE A 191 5.86 22.60 46.09
C PHE A 191 5.72 23.79 45.15
N ASN A 192 6.58 23.83 44.13
CA ASN A 192 6.57 24.88 43.13
C ASN A 192 5.69 24.47 41.93
N PHE A 193 4.40 24.74 42.06
CA PHE A 193 3.41 24.47 41.02
C PHE A 193 3.76 25.07 39.66
N ASP A 194 4.29 26.29 39.63
CA ASP A 194 4.55 26.98 38.37
C ASP A 194 5.74 26.37 37.64
N SER A 195 6.78 25.94 38.37
CA SER A 195 7.92 25.21 37.81
C SER A 195 7.52 23.86 37.25
N GLU A 196 6.66 23.12 37.94
CA GLU A 196 6.20 21.81 37.49
C GLU A 196 5.22 21.93 36.31
N TYR A 197 4.30 22.89 36.37
CA TYR A 197 3.39 23.19 35.28
C TYR A 197 4.12 23.57 33.98
N GLN A 198 5.26 24.29 34.08
CA GLN A 198 6.10 24.59 32.91
C GLN A 198 6.61 23.35 32.17
N LYS A 199 6.65 22.16 32.80
CA LYS A 199 6.99 20.91 32.09
C LYS A 199 5.90 20.53 31.07
N LEU A 200 4.64 20.84 31.35
CA LEU A 200 3.54 20.65 30.39
C LEU A 200 3.82 21.47 29.12
N GLU A 201 4.17 22.74 29.27
CA GLU A 201 4.39 23.69 28.16
C GLU A 201 5.70 23.45 27.40
N LYS A 202 6.77 23.07 28.12
CA LYS A 202 8.12 22.96 27.53
C LYS A 202 8.42 21.58 26.95
N LEU A 203 7.68 20.55 27.35
CA LEU A 203 8.03 19.18 27.03
C LEU A 203 6.85 18.38 26.46
N ILE A 204 5.67 18.42 27.09
CA ILE A 204 4.50 17.69 26.60
C ILE A 204 3.89 18.37 25.37
N PHE A 205 3.70 19.69 25.40
CA PHE A 205 3.09 20.44 24.29
C PHE A 205 3.92 20.40 23.00
N PRO A 206 5.26 20.61 23.02
CA PRO A 206 6.06 20.54 21.82
C PRO A 206 6.07 19.12 21.24
N LEU A 207 6.14 18.10 22.10
CA LEU A 207 6.12 16.71 21.66
C LEU A 207 4.79 16.34 20.98
N LYS A 208 3.64 16.79 21.51
CA LYS A 208 2.34 16.62 20.82
C LYS A 208 2.34 17.25 19.44
N LYS A 209 2.91 18.46 19.31
CA LYS A 209 3.00 19.15 18.01
C LYS A 209 3.93 18.43 17.04
N GLU A 210 5.01 17.83 17.52
CA GLU A 210 5.89 17.00 16.69
C GLU A 210 5.16 15.76 16.20
N ILE A 211 4.42 15.07 17.07
CA ILE A 211 3.57 13.93 16.70
C ILE A 211 2.52 14.35 15.66
N GLU A 212 1.87 15.51 15.83
CA GLU A 212 0.91 16.04 14.86
C GLU A 212 1.56 16.25 13.47
N LYS A 213 2.79 16.78 13.44
CA LYS A 213 3.52 16.95 12.17
C LYS A 213 3.81 15.62 11.50
N GLU A 214 4.23 14.60 12.25
CA GLU A 214 4.44 13.26 11.67
C GLU A 214 3.11 12.64 11.20
N PHE A 215 2.01 12.85 11.93
CA PHE A 215 0.69 12.38 11.51
C PHE A 215 0.25 13.02 10.19
N ARG A 216 0.47 14.33 10.03
CA ARG A 216 0.20 15.06 8.77
C ARG A 216 0.99 14.51 7.58
N LYS A 217 2.25 14.11 7.78
CA LYS A 217 3.03 13.45 6.73
C LYS A 217 2.42 12.11 6.31
N PHE A 218 1.87 11.34 7.24
CA PHE A 218 1.17 10.11 6.88
C PHE A 218 -0.13 10.37 6.09
N LEU A 219 -0.73 11.56 6.23
CA LEU A 219 -1.87 12.02 5.44
C LEU A 219 -1.49 12.59 4.06
N GLY A 220 -0.20 12.84 3.81
CA GLY A 220 0.31 13.34 2.53
C GLY A 220 0.61 14.84 2.47
N GLU A 221 0.69 15.54 3.62
CA GLU A 221 1.27 16.89 3.74
C GLU A 221 2.80 16.86 3.85
#